data_AF-A0A9E2IMQ6-F1
#
_entry.id   AF-A0A9E2IMQ6-F1
#
_cell.length_a   1.000
_cell.length_b   1.000
_cell.length_c   1.000
_cell.angle_alpha   90.00
_cell.angle_beta   90.00
_cell.angle_gamma   90.00
#
_symmetry.space_group_name_H-M   'P 1'
#
loop_
_entity.id
_entity.type
_entity.pdbx_description
1 polymer ?
#
loop_
_entity_poly.entity_id
_entity_poly.type
_entity_poly.pdbx_seq_one_letter_code
_entity_poly.pdbx_strand_id
1 'polypeptide(L)' 'TNLFIKKNQRLYTPPVSCGLLPGVLRQRLIEAGRAREKILHIRDIRQADAVYIGNSVRGLFEVEISLADL' A
#
# COMPACT_ATOMS: atom_id res chain seq x y z
N THR A 1 10.13 3.15 -0.15
CA THR A 1 8.91 2.87 0.64
C THR A 1 7.79 2.49 -0.32
N ASN A 2 6.96 1.51 0.01
CA ASN A 2 5.81 1.10 -0.80
C ASN A 2 4.49 1.60 -0.18
N LEU A 3 3.50 1.89 -1.02
CA LEU A 3 2.14 2.29 -0.63
C LEU A 3 1.27 1.05 -0.35
N PHE A 4 0.46 1.14 0.69
CA PHE A 4 -0.60 0.18 0.98
C PHE A 4 -1.88 0.94 1.36
N ILE A 5 -3.04 0.38 0.99
CA ILE A 5 -4.32 0.80 1.55
C ILE A 5 -4.94 -0.37 2.30
N LYS A 6 -5.67 -0.09 3.37
CA LYS A 6 -6.51 -1.07 4.05
C LYS A 6 -7.95 -0.86 3.61
N LYS A 7 -8.59 -1.92 3.14
CA LYS A 7 -10.02 -1.93 2.85
C LYS A 7 -10.64 -3.26 3.24
N ASN A 8 -11.71 -3.23 4.04
CA ASN A 8 -12.40 -4.42 4.52
C ASN A 8 -11.43 -5.41 5.19
N GLN A 9 -10.62 -4.89 6.12
CA GLN A 9 -9.58 -5.64 6.86
C GLN A 9 -8.44 -6.23 6.02
N ARG A 10 -8.40 -5.97 4.71
CA ARG A 10 -7.36 -6.46 3.79
C ARG A 10 -6.40 -5.34 3.38
N LEU A 11 -5.09 -5.62 3.35
CA LEU A 11 -4.11 -4.71 2.76
C LEU A 11 -3.99 -4.94 1.24
N TYR A 12 -3.98 -3.85 0.49
CA TYR A 12 -3.74 -3.83 -0.95
C TYR A 12 -2.54 -2.93 -1.26
N THR A 13 -1.73 -3.33 -2.24
CA THR A 13 -0.56 -2.57 -2.72
C THR A 13 -0.48 -2.66 -4.24
N PRO A 14 0.01 -1.64 -4.97
CA PRO A 14 0.11 -1.74 -6.42
C PRO A 14 1.12 -2.82 -6.85
N PRO A 15 0.87 -3.53 -7.98
CA PRO A 15 1.81 -4.50 -8.54
C PRO A 15 3.10 -3.80 -9.03
N VAL A 16 4.20 -4.56 -9.13
CA VAL A 16 5.49 -4.02 -9.60
C VAL A 16 5.44 -3.51 -11.05
N SER A 17 4.52 -4.05 -11.85
CA SER A 17 4.25 -3.59 -13.22
C SER A 17 3.75 -2.15 -13.30
N CYS A 18 3.33 -1.55 -12.19
CA CYS A 18 3.03 -0.11 -12.11
C CYS A 18 4.30 0.78 -12.03
N GLY A 19 5.51 0.22 -12.15
CA GLY A 19 6.76 0.99 -12.18
C GLY A 19 7.34 1.31 -10.80
N LEU A 20 7.15 0.42 -9.82
CA LEU A 20 7.62 0.60 -8.45
C LEU A 20 8.59 -0.52 -8.01
N LEU A 21 9.47 -0.20 -7.06
CA LEU A 21 10.43 -1.15 -6.52
C LEU A 21 9.75 -2.31 -5.76
N PRO A 22 10.18 -3.57 -5.97
CA PRO A 22 9.70 -4.74 -5.22
C PRO A 22 10.26 -4.74 -3.79
N GLY A 23 9.79 -3.82 -2.94
CA GLY A 23 10.37 -3.64 -1.61
C GLY A 23 10.24 -4.89 -0.72
N VAL A 24 11.28 -5.16 0.07
CA VAL A 24 11.40 -6.38 0.91
C VAL A 24 10.21 -6.55 1.86
N LEU A 25 9.76 -5.49 2.55
CA LEU A 25 8.59 -5.57 3.43
C LEU A 25 7.32 -5.94 2.65
N ARG A 26 7.12 -5.31 1.48
CA ARG A 26 5.97 -5.56 0.62
C ARG A 26 5.92 -7.02 0.19
N GLN A 27 7.04 -7.55 -0.28
CA GLN A 27 7.15 -8.95 -0.70
C GLN A 27 6.81 -9.90 0.45
N ARG A 28 7.41 -9.72 1.64
CA ARG A 28 7.11 -10.52 2.83
C ARG A 28 5.63 -10.49 3.22
N LEU A 29 4.98 -9.33 3.13
CA LEU A 29 3.55 -9.21 3.45
C LEU A 29 2.66 -9.92 2.41
N ILE A 30 3.04 -9.91 1.14
CA ILE A 30 2.31 -10.64 0.09
C ILE A 30 2.49 -12.15 0.27
N GLU A 31 3.72 -12.61 0.46
CA GLU A 31 4.05 -14.03 0.68
C GLU A 31 3.37 -14.61 1.93
N ALA A 32 3.32 -13.83 3.02
CA ALA A 32 2.59 -14.20 4.24
C ALA A 32 1.06 -14.09 4.10
N GLY A 33 0.54 -13.76 2.92
CA GLY A 33 -0.89 -13.60 2.68
C GLY A 33 -1.51 -12.42 3.44
N ARG A 34 -0.72 -11.46 3.93
CA ARG A 34 -1.19 -10.29 4.69
C ARG A 34 -1.51 -9.09 3.79
N ALA A 35 -0.94 -9.03 2.60
CA ALA A 35 -1.27 -8.05 1.55
C ALA A 35 -1.65 -8.75 0.24
N ARG A 36 -2.33 -8.04 -0.66
CA ARG A 36 -2.57 -8.47 -2.06
C ARG A 36 -2.19 -7.37 -3.03
N GLU A 37 -1.71 -7.78 -4.20
CA GLU A 37 -1.55 -6.84 -5.30
C GLU A 37 -2.92 -6.41 -5.84
N LYS A 38 -3.08 -5.10 -6.10
CA LYS A 38 -4.23 -4.51 -6.76
C LYS A 38 -3.78 -3.20 -7.39
N ILE A 39 -4.11 -2.95 -8.66
CA ILE A 39 -3.93 -1.62 -9.26
C ILE A 39 -4.78 -0.63 -8.46
N LEU A 40 -4.16 0.39 -7.88
CA LEU A 40 -4.82 1.39 -7.06
C LEU A 40 -4.98 2.69 -7.84
N HIS A 41 -6.19 3.23 -7.85
CA HIS A 41 -6.50 4.57 -8.36
C HIS A 41 -6.78 5.52 -7.19
N ILE A 42 -6.82 6.83 -7.46
CA ILE A 42 -7.15 7.86 -6.45
C ILE A 42 -8.48 7.56 -5.73
N ARG A 43 -9.49 7.04 -6.43
CA ARG A 43 -10.75 6.63 -5.82
C ARG A 43 -10.59 5.54 -4.74
N ASP A 44 -9.67 4.60 -4.94
CA ASP A 44 -9.40 3.53 -3.98
C ASP A 44 -8.75 4.09 -2.71
N ILE A 45 -7.89 5.11 -2.88
CA ILE A 45 -7.26 5.83 -1.79
C ILE A 45 -8.31 6.60 -0.98
N ARG A 46 -9.20 7.35 -1.65
CA ARG A 46 -10.30 8.11 -1.00
C ARG A 46 -11.28 7.22 -0.25
N GLN A 47 -11.46 5.97 -0.70
CA GLN A 47 -12.39 5.00 -0.11
C GLN A 47 -11.72 4.04 0.88
N ALA A 48 -10.40 4.12 1.07
CA ALA A 48 -9.68 3.26 1.98
C ALA A 48 -10.11 3.51 3.43
N ASP A 49 -10.11 2.44 4.24
CA ASP A 49 -10.35 2.57 5.67
C ASP A 49 -9.13 3.17 6.38
N ALA A 50 -7.93 2.94 5.83
CA ALA A 50 -6.68 3.56 6.25
C ALA A 50 -5.63 3.47 5.13
N VAL A 51 -4.64 4.37 5.16
CA VAL A 51 -3.51 4.39 4.22
C VAL A 51 -2.23 4.16 4.99
N TYR A 52 -1.37 3.31 4.46
CA TYR A 52 -0.05 3.02 5.03
C TYR A 52 1.04 3.22 4.00
N ILE A 53 2.21 3.56 4.49
CA ILE A 53 3.45 3.42 3.75
C ILE A 53 4.38 2.51 4.54
N GLY A 54 5.28 1.81 3.86
CA GLY A 54 6.19 0.91 4.56
C GLY A 54 7.48 0.56 3.85
N ASN A 55 8.48 0.17 4.64
CA ASN A 55 9.76 -0.37 4.17
C ASN A 55 10.34 -1.35 5.21
N SER A 56 11.40 -2.08 4.83
CA SER A 56 12.01 -3.11 5.70
C SER A 56 12.62 -2.58 6.99
N VAL A 57 12.96 -1.30 7.06
CA VAL A 57 13.62 -0.69 8.22
C VAL A 57 12.60 -0.24 9.26
N ARG A 58 11.52 0.43 8.82
CA ARG A 58 10.55 1.09 9.69
C ARG A 58 9.22 0.35 9.83
N GLY A 59 9.02 -0.74 9.10
CA GLY A 59 7.74 -1.46 9.11
C GLY A 59 6.65 -0.72 8.35
N LEU A 60 5.39 -0.96 8.71
CA LEU A 60 4.20 -0.25 8.21
C LEU A 60 3.84 0.88 9.18
N PHE A 61 3.55 2.05 8.63
CA PHE A 61 3.10 3.21 9.40
C PHE A 61 1.93 3.86 8.68
N GLU A 62 0.89 4.18 9.45
CA GLU A 62 -0.31 4.86 8.96
C GLU A 62 0.02 6.31 8.62
N VAL A 63 -0.58 6.83 7.55
CA VAL A 63 -0.36 8.20 7.09
C VAL A 63 -1.66 8.84 6.68
N GLU A 64 -1.72 10.16 6.85
CA GLU A 64 -2.74 11.00 6.26
C GLU A 64 -2.29 11.45 4.86
N ILE A 65 -3.24 11.51 3.93
CA ILE A 65 -2.97 11.97 2.57
C ILE A 65 -3.57 13.36 2.38
N SER A 66 -2.72 14.30 1.97
CA SER A 66 -3.16 15.54 1.34
C SER A 66 -3.40 15.30 -0.15
N LEU A 67 -4.62 15.55 -0.62
CA LEU A 67 -5.01 15.48 -2.03
C LEU A 67 -5.18 16.88 -2.65
N ALA A 68 -4.55 17.90 -2.06
CA ALA A 68 -4.74 19.29 -2.47
C ALA A 68 -4.25 19.59 -3.91
N ASP A 69 -3.34 18.77 -4.43
CA ASP A 69 -2.62 19.01 -5.70
C ASP A 69 -2.80 17.89 -6.75
N LEU A 70 -3.85 17.06 -6.62
CA LEU A 70 -4.19 15.93 -7.51
C LEU A 70 -5.60 16.05 -8.08
#